data_AF-A0A946TPI3-F1
#
_entry.id   AF-A0A946TPI3-F1
#
_cell.length_a   1.000
_cell.length_b   1.000
_cell.length_c   1.000
_cell.angle_alpha   90.00
_cell.angle_beta   90.00
_cell.angle_gamma   90.00
#
_symmetry.space_group_name_H-M   'P 1'
#
loop_
_entity.id
_entity.type
_entity.pdbx_description
1 polymer ?
#
loop_
_entity_poly.entity_id
_entity_poly.type
_entity_poly.pdbx_seq_one_letter_code
_entity_poly.pdbx_strand_id
1 'polypeptide(L)'
;MAVISLKEICRVTQNRAELSIDSDENLMAEIYPAEQFSCQPPVNLEADDDAAKFINSPIPHFYELVHRAEPVTLSILNNINIATPHGLMFEAARHLIAESYHNASMVEIPLREVTSILANGVVSAPATASVEAPALLALGPWSWVYHHWLLEILPRLWVLDEFPEFSDIPIIVPGDMTGFQTDSLTALGIKEDQLLPFDGSNWQFDRLIVPSFLAPGGHSRRQIQWLRGNLFSSFDIEQNEAGKRRLYISRQDATRRRLLNEDDIENYLHKLGFETVLPGELSLKDQLLLFNEAEVICGTSGSG
;
A
#
# COMPACT_ATOMS: atom_id res chain seq x y z
N MET A 1 14.95 -16.66 7.18
CA MET A 1 14.15 -17.61 6.38
C MET A 1 14.62 -17.49 4.94
N ALA A 2 14.74 -18.58 4.20
CA ALA A 2 15.06 -18.49 2.77
C ALA A 2 13.86 -17.86 2.03
N VAL A 3 14.13 -16.83 1.24
CA VAL A 3 13.19 -16.19 0.32
C VAL A 3 13.65 -16.51 -1.10
N ILE A 4 12.72 -16.52 -2.06
CA ILE A 4 13.01 -16.68 -3.48
C ILE A 4 12.28 -15.57 -4.22
N SER A 5 12.92 -15.00 -5.23
CA SER A 5 12.26 -14.01 -6.08
C SER A 5 11.30 -14.73 -7.04
N LEU A 6 10.04 -14.27 -7.17
CA LEU A 6 9.15 -14.80 -8.23
C LEU A 6 9.75 -14.64 -9.64
N LYS A 7 10.69 -13.70 -9.83
CA LYS A 7 11.41 -13.54 -11.11
C LYS A 7 12.23 -14.78 -11.50
N GLU A 8 12.57 -15.64 -10.54
CA GLU A 8 13.32 -16.88 -10.78
C GLU A 8 12.42 -18.01 -11.29
N ILE A 9 11.09 -17.86 -11.18
CA ILE A 9 10.11 -18.93 -11.45
C ILE A 9 8.97 -18.52 -12.40
N CYS A 10 8.78 -17.21 -12.61
CA CYS A 10 7.77 -16.64 -13.49
C CYS A 10 8.43 -15.72 -14.52
N ARG A 11 7.82 -15.64 -15.72
CA ARG A 11 8.14 -14.54 -16.65
C ARG A 11 7.41 -13.31 -16.15
N VAL A 12 8.15 -12.23 -15.95
CA VAL A 12 7.62 -10.95 -15.52
C VAL A 12 7.50 -10.04 -16.73
N THR A 13 6.32 -9.46 -16.91
CA THR A 13 6.10 -8.36 -17.84
C THR A 13 6.70 -7.10 -17.22
N GLN A 14 7.91 -6.71 -17.63
CA GLN A 14 8.64 -5.58 -16.99
C GLN A 14 8.29 -4.24 -17.62
N ASN A 15 7.84 -4.25 -18.86
CA ASN A 15 7.41 -3.05 -19.57
C ASN A 15 5.89 -3.02 -19.65
N ARG A 16 5.27 -1.92 -19.23
CA ARG A 16 3.81 -1.74 -19.31
C ARG A 16 3.29 -1.87 -20.74
N ALA A 17 4.12 -1.55 -21.75
CA ALA A 17 3.81 -1.76 -23.17
C ALA A 17 3.82 -3.23 -23.61
N GLU A 18 4.29 -4.17 -22.78
CA GLU A 18 4.22 -5.61 -23.06
C GLU A 18 2.87 -6.22 -22.66
N LEU A 19 2.07 -5.54 -21.82
CA LEU A 19 0.70 -5.95 -21.46
C LEU A 19 -0.30 -5.83 -22.62
N SER A 20 0.09 -5.11 -23.68
CA SER A 20 -0.72 -4.82 -24.85
C SER A 20 -0.29 -5.58 -26.11
N ILE A 21 0.58 -6.60 -26.01
CA ILE A 21 1.19 -7.22 -27.22
C ILE A 21 0.42 -8.45 -27.72
N ASP A 22 -0.37 -9.14 -26.89
CA ASP A 22 -1.03 -10.40 -27.30
C ASP A 22 -2.57 -10.42 -27.20
N SER A 23 -3.25 -9.33 -26.83
CA SER A 23 -4.71 -9.22 -26.99
C SER A 23 -5.13 -7.82 -27.45
N ASP A 24 -5.81 -7.74 -28.60
CA ASP A 24 -6.42 -6.50 -29.12
C ASP A 24 -7.53 -5.93 -28.21
N GLU A 25 -7.73 -6.51 -27.02
CA GLU A 25 -8.83 -6.21 -26.09
C GLU A 25 -8.38 -5.56 -24.77
N ASN A 26 -7.09 -5.64 -24.41
CA ASN A 26 -6.56 -4.96 -23.23
C ASN A 26 -6.42 -3.45 -23.49
N LEU A 27 -6.87 -2.63 -22.54
CA LEU A 27 -6.76 -1.17 -22.63
C LEU A 27 -5.83 -0.66 -21.54
N MET A 28 -5.06 0.37 -21.88
CA MET A 28 -4.23 1.09 -20.93
C MET A 28 -4.25 2.58 -21.26
N ALA A 29 -4.46 3.40 -20.24
CA ALA A 29 -4.42 4.84 -20.35
C ALA A 29 -3.56 5.43 -19.24
N GLU A 30 -2.69 6.38 -19.59
CA GLU A 30 -2.10 7.30 -18.62
C GLU A 30 -3.15 8.34 -18.23
N ILE A 31 -3.47 8.40 -16.93
CA ILE A 31 -4.46 9.33 -16.40
C ILE A 31 -3.78 10.58 -15.85
N TYR A 32 -2.65 10.39 -15.16
CA TYR A 32 -1.85 11.50 -14.67
C TYR A 32 -0.37 11.31 -14.99
N PRO A 33 0.34 12.41 -15.32
CA PRO A 33 1.76 12.34 -15.58
C PRO A 33 2.55 11.98 -14.31
N ALA A 34 3.79 11.55 -14.53
CA ALA A 34 4.77 11.36 -13.47
C ALA A 34 4.92 12.65 -12.65
N GLU A 35 5.13 12.49 -11.35
CA GLU A 35 5.39 13.60 -10.44
C GLU A 35 6.78 13.47 -9.80
N GLN A 36 7.36 14.62 -9.48
CA GLN A 36 8.53 14.70 -8.63
C GLN A 36 8.33 15.79 -7.59
N PHE A 37 8.84 15.58 -6.39
CA PHE A 37 8.90 16.64 -5.39
C PHE A 37 10.22 16.58 -4.63
N SER A 38 10.71 17.76 -4.28
CA SER A 38 11.89 17.91 -3.44
C SER A 38 11.51 17.86 -1.97
N CYS A 39 12.22 17.04 -1.21
CA CYS A 39 12.15 16.98 0.23
C CYS A 39 13.13 17.98 0.84
N GLN A 40 12.77 18.53 2.00
CA GLN A 40 13.75 19.21 2.83
C GLN A 40 14.61 18.15 3.53
N PRO A 41 15.93 18.34 3.60
CA PRO A 41 16.80 17.47 4.37
C PRO A 41 16.36 17.50 5.84
N PRO A 42 16.46 16.37 6.56
CA PRO A 42 16.28 16.38 8.01
C PRO A 42 17.24 17.39 8.65
N VAL A 43 16.73 18.16 9.61
CA VAL A 43 17.44 19.30 10.24
C VAL A 43 18.80 18.88 10.83
N ASN A 44 18.90 17.65 11.32
CA ASN A 44 20.10 17.06 11.93
C ASN A 44 21.13 16.53 10.90
N LEU A 45 20.89 16.65 9.59
CA LEU A 45 21.85 16.21 8.55
C LEU A 45 22.67 17.33 7.92
N GLU A 46 22.28 18.59 8.08
CA GLU A 46 23.01 19.71 7.47
C GLU A 46 23.61 20.68 8.49
N ALA A 47 23.05 20.76 9.71
CA ALA A 47 23.39 21.80 10.68
C ALA A 47 23.97 21.27 12.01
N ASP A 48 24.23 19.95 12.12
CA ASP A 48 24.64 19.30 13.36
C ASP A 48 26.03 18.64 13.24
N ASP A 49 26.84 18.73 14.29
CA ASP A 49 28.14 18.06 14.37
C ASP A 49 28.01 16.52 14.24
N ASP A 50 26.84 15.98 14.57
CA ASP A 50 26.49 14.57 14.44
C ASP A 50 25.93 14.18 13.07
N ALA A 51 25.73 15.13 12.14
CA ALA A 51 25.30 14.84 10.77
C ALA A 51 26.23 13.83 10.09
N ALA A 52 27.55 13.97 10.33
CA ALA A 52 28.55 13.04 9.81
C ALA A 52 28.36 11.60 10.35
N LYS A 53 27.83 11.42 11.57
CA LYS A 53 27.56 10.08 12.13
C LYS A 53 26.38 9.41 11.43
N PHE A 54 25.39 10.20 11.00
CA PHE A 54 24.29 9.67 10.21
C PHE A 54 24.74 9.37 8.78
N ILE A 55 25.32 10.34 8.07
CA ILE A 55 25.74 10.18 6.66
C ILE A 55 26.77 9.04 6.50
N ASN A 56 27.71 8.92 7.44
CA ASN A 56 28.71 7.86 7.43
C ASN A 56 28.30 6.64 8.26
N SER A 57 27.00 6.49 8.55
CA SER A 57 26.51 5.33 9.28
C SER A 57 26.91 4.04 8.55
N PRO A 58 27.42 3.02 9.27
CA PRO A 58 27.70 1.72 8.68
C PRO A 58 26.42 0.99 8.26
N ILE A 59 25.25 1.47 8.68
CA ILE A 59 23.95 0.99 8.25
C ILE A 59 23.59 1.73 6.95
N PRO A 60 23.43 1.01 5.81
CA PRO A 60 22.95 1.61 4.58
C PRO A 60 21.61 2.28 4.82
N HIS A 61 21.55 3.58 4.56
CA HIS A 61 20.33 4.36 4.57
C HIS A 61 20.21 5.03 3.22
N PHE A 62 19.06 4.84 2.58
CA PHE A 62 18.74 5.48 1.32
C PHE A 62 17.87 6.68 1.65
N TYR A 63 18.45 7.87 1.51
CA TYR A 63 17.68 9.10 1.59
C TYR A 63 17.78 9.76 0.20
N GLU A 64 16.63 10.16 -0.33
CA GLU A 64 16.56 10.89 -1.58
C GLU A 64 15.94 12.26 -1.30
N LEU A 65 16.62 13.32 -1.75
CA LEU A 65 16.08 14.68 -1.68
C LEU A 65 15.03 14.95 -2.75
N VAL A 66 14.90 14.06 -3.73
CA VAL A 66 13.91 14.16 -4.80
C VAL A 66 13.21 12.83 -4.89
N HIS A 67 11.96 12.79 -4.44
CA HIS A 67 11.10 11.63 -4.62
C HIS A 67 10.42 11.72 -5.99
N ARG A 68 10.37 10.59 -6.68
CA ARG A 68 9.70 10.43 -7.97
C ARG A 68 8.55 9.45 -7.83
N ALA A 69 7.45 9.76 -8.50
CA ALA A 69 6.35 8.86 -8.71
C ALA A 69 6.14 8.70 -10.21
N GLU A 70 6.09 7.45 -10.66
CA GLU A 70 5.81 7.08 -12.05
C GLU A 70 4.42 7.59 -12.49
N PRO A 71 4.15 7.68 -13.80
CA PRO A 71 2.83 8.02 -14.29
C PRO A 71 1.75 7.08 -13.72
N VAL A 72 0.61 7.69 -13.39
CA VAL A 72 -0.56 6.97 -12.90
C VAL A 72 -1.39 6.53 -14.09
N THR A 73 -1.68 5.24 -14.13
CA THR A 73 -2.33 4.61 -15.27
C THR A 73 -3.54 3.81 -14.82
N LEU A 74 -4.47 3.63 -15.74
CA LEU A 74 -5.58 2.71 -15.60
C LEU A 74 -5.44 1.63 -16.67
N SER A 75 -5.48 0.37 -16.27
CA SER A 75 -5.51 -0.76 -17.19
C SER A 75 -6.83 -1.51 -17.08
N ILE A 76 -7.38 -1.94 -18.21
CA ILE A 76 -8.49 -2.90 -18.28
C ILE A 76 -7.92 -4.15 -18.93
N LEU A 77 -7.82 -5.21 -18.15
CA LEU A 77 -7.19 -6.45 -18.54
C LEU A 77 -8.24 -7.55 -18.67
N ASN A 78 -8.18 -8.33 -19.74
CA ASN A 78 -9.11 -9.43 -19.97
C ASN A 78 -8.45 -10.77 -19.68
N ASN A 79 -9.24 -11.74 -19.23
CA ASN A 79 -8.81 -13.12 -18.95
C ASN A 79 -7.64 -13.20 -17.95
N ILE A 80 -7.74 -12.49 -16.83
CA ILE A 80 -6.70 -12.44 -15.80
C ILE A 80 -7.03 -13.38 -14.65
N ASN A 81 -6.04 -14.13 -14.20
CA ASN A 81 -6.11 -14.88 -12.96
C ASN A 81 -5.53 -14.07 -11.80
N ILE A 82 -6.30 -13.87 -10.74
CA ILE A 82 -5.77 -13.45 -9.45
C ILE A 82 -5.54 -14.71 -8.62
N ALA A 83 -4.29 -14.93 -8.22
CA ALA A 83 -3.90 -16.10 -7.48
C ALA A 83 -3.06 -15.76 -6.26
N THR A 84 -2.98 -16.74 -5.36
CA THR A 84 -2.20 -16.71 -4.11
C THR A 84 -2.84 -15.82 -3.03
N PRO A 85 -2.58 -16.05 -1.73
CA PRO A 85 -3.02 -15.15 -0.67
C PRO A 85 -2.56 -13.69 -0.80
N HIS A 86 -1.59 -13.42 -1.68
CA HIS A 86 -1.05 -12.07 -1.92
C HIS A 86 -1.73 -11.33 -3.08
N GLY A 87 -2.70 -11.95 -3.77
CA GLY A 87 -3.46 -11.30 -4.84
C GLY A 87 -2.63 -10.97 -6.09
N LEU A 88 -1.71 -11.85 -6.46
CA LEU A 88 -0.86 -11.67 -7.63
C LEU A 88 -1.64 -11.94 -8.91
N MET A 89 -1.40 -11.14 -9.95
CA MET A 89 -2.15 -11.22 -11.21
C MET A 89 -1.34 -11.93 -12.30
N PHE A 90 -2.02 -12.78 -13.06
CA PHE A 90 -1.42 -13.56 -14.13
C PHE A 90 -2.29 -13.55 -15.39
N GLU A 91 -1.70 -13.26 -16.54
CA GLU A 91 -2.39 -13.37 -17.85
C GLU A 91 -2.50 -14.83 -18.31
N ALA A 92 -1.50 -15.64 -17.97
CA ALA A 92 -1.44 -17.08 -18.22
C ALA A 92 -0.68 -17.74 -17.07
N ALA A 93 -0.68 -19.08 -17.01
CA ALA A 93 -0.20 -19.88 -15.87
C ALA A 93 1.20 -19.52 -15.29
N ARG A 94 2.03 -18.72 -15.97
CA ARG A 94 3.36 -18.26 -15.49
C ARG A 94 3.76 -16.84 -15.93
N HIS A 95 2.82 -16.03 -16.41
CA HIS A 95 3.09 -14.64 -16.82
C HIS A 95 2.57 -13.68 -15.76
N LEU A 96 3.47 -13.19 -14.90
CA LEU A 96 3.14 -12.29 -13.80
C LEU A 96 3.05 -10.86 -14.30
N ILE A 97 1.94 -10.20 -13.97
CA ILE A 97 1.66 -8.80 -14.34
C ILE A 97 2.29 -7.87 -13.31
N ALA A 98 3.11 -6.92 -13.75
CA ALA A 98 3.82 -6.01 -12.85
C ALA A 98 2.89 -5.16 -11.99
N GLU A 99 1.70 -4.82 -12.46
CA GLU A 99 0.71 -4.02 -11.73
C GLU A 99 0.20 -4.71 -10.46
N SER A 100 0.46 -6.01 -10.30
CA SER A 100 0.13 -6.74 -9.07
C SER A 100 1.13 -6.50 -7.94
N TYR A 101 2.27 -5.84 -8.19
CA TYR A 101 3.26 -5.50 -7.17
C TYR A 101 4.11 -4.29 -7.57
N HIS A 102 4.39 -3.39 -6.64
CA HIS A 102 4.95 -2.10 -7.00
C HIS A 102 6.49 -2.04 -7.02
N ASN A 103 7.19 -3.03 -6.45
CA ASN A 103 8.65 -3.02 -6.32
C ASN A 103 9.28 -4.37 -6.69
N ALA A 104 10.29 -4.36 -7.55
CA ALA A 104 11.05 -5.53 -7.97
C ALA A 104 11.76 -6.28 -6.83
N SER A 105 12.14 -5.61 -5.73
CA SER A 105 12.70 -6.25 -4.54
C SER A 105 11.63 -6.81 -3.60
N MET A 106 10.38 -6.37 -3.75
CA MET A 106 9.22 -6.87 -3.00
C MET A 106 8.64 -8.18 -3.56
N VAL A 107 9.32 -8.76 -4.55
CA VAL A 107 8.98 -10.06 -5.12
C VAL A 107 9.60 -11.21 -4.30
N GLU A 108 10.33 -10.89 -3.24
CA GLU A 108 10.86 -11.86 -2.28
C GLU A 108 9.77 -12.35 -1.34
N ILE A 109 9.10 -13.42 -1.75
CA ILE A 109 8.16 -14.13 -0.91
C ILE A 109 8.84 -15.33 -0.22
N PRO A 110 8.41 -15.72 0.99
CA PRO A 110 8.97 -16.88 1.68
C PRO A 110 8.99 -18.11 0.78
N LEU A 111 10.12 -18.81 0.69
CA LEU A 111 10.28 -19.95 -0.21
C LEU A 111 9.20 -21.02 0.00
N ARG A 112 8.71 -21.19 1.23
CA ARG A 112 7.58 -22.09 1.55
C ARG A 112 6.28 -21.71 0.83
N GLU A 113 6.00 -20.42 0.68
CA GLU A 113 4.79 -19.91 0.04
C GLU A 113 4.89 -20.10 -1.46
N VAL A 114 6.06 -19.80 -2.03
CA VAL A 114 6.38 -20.09 -3.44
C VAL A 114 6.27 -21.58 -3.75
N THR A 115 6.89 -22.40 -2.90
CA THR A 115 6.86 -23.85 -3.05
C THR A 115 5.43 -24.37 -2.90
N SER A 116 4.61 -23.79 -2.02
CA SER A 116 3.18 -24.12 -1.93
C SER A 116 2.42 -23.74 -3.21
N ILE A 117 2.64 -22.53 -3.73
CA ILE A 117 2.05 -22.03 -4.98
C ILE A 117 2.43 -22.94 -6.16
N LEU A 118 3.71 -23.31 -6.27
CA LEU A 118 4.21 -24.16 -7.34
C LEU A 118 3.85 -25.65 -7.17
N ALA A 119 3.94 -26.20 -5.96
CA ALA A 119 3.72 -27.63 -5.67
C ALA A 119 2.23 -28.01 -5.64
N ASN A 120 1.36 -27.11 -5.15
CA ASN A 120 -0.08 -27.27 -5.29
C ASN A 120 -0.59 -26.80 -6.66
N GLY A 121 0.32 -26.28 -7.48
CA GLY A 121 0.04 -25.82 -8.82
C GLY A 121 -0.98 -24.70 -8.85
N VAL A 122 -1.08 -23.83 -7.85
CA VAL A 122 -2.14 -22.81 -7.74
C VAL A 122 -2.26 -21.96 -9.00
N VAL A 123 -1.14 -21.62 -9.64
CA VAL A 123 -1.11 -20.85 -10.90
C VAL A 123 -1.37 -21.72 -12.15
N SER A 124 -1.20 -23.04 -12.04
CA SER A 124 -1.46 -24.02 -13.11
C SER A 124 -2.77 -24.81 -12.91
N ALA A 125 -3.42 -24.63 -11.78
CA ALA A 125 -4.66 -25.26 -11.42
C ALA A 125 -5.80 -24.53 -12.15
N PRO A 126 -6.88 -25.23 -12.50
CA PRO A 126 -8.09 -24.55 -12.96
C PRO A 126 -8.53 -23.50 -11.95
N ALA A 127 -9.13 -22.42 -12.44
CA ALA A 127 -9.72 -21.41 -11.57
C ALA A 127 -10.76 -22.06 -10.65
N THR A 128 -10.70 -21.73 -9.36
CA THR A 128 -11.66 -22.17 -8.34
C THR A 128 -12.96 -21.36 -8.39
N ALA A 129 -12.90 -20.17 -8.97
CA ALA A 129 -14.03 -19.32 -9.30
C ALA A 129 -13.76 -18.53 -10.59
N SER A 130 -14.83 -18.19 -11.32
CA SER A 130 -14.77 -17.31 -12.48
C SER A 130 -15.71 -16.13 -12.26
N VAL A 131 -15.24 -14.92 -12.59
CA VAL A 131 -15.97 -13.67 -12.47
C VAL A 131 -16.13 -13.08 -13.86
N GLU A 132 -17.34 -13.23 -14.42
CA GLU A 132 -17.67 -12.78 -15.78
C GLU A 132 -17.92 -11.26 -15.83
N ALA A 133 -18.45 -10.69 -14.75
CA ALA A 133 -18.68 -9.25 -14.65
C ALA A 133 -17.36 -8.49 -14.46
N PRO A 134 -17.26 -7.23 -14.93
CA PRO A 134 -16.11 -6.38 -14.61
C PRO A 134 -15.93 -6.26 -13.09
N ALA A 135 -14.69 -6.28 -12.63
CA ALA A 135 -14.34 -6.08 -11.23
C ALA A 135 -13.17 -5.10 -11.08
N LEU A 136 -13.17 -4.31 -10.01
CA LEU A 136 -12.14 -3.33 -9.70
C LEU A 136 -11.14 -3.89 -8.69
N LEU A 137 -9.84 -3.74 -8.96
CA LEU A 137 -8.79 -4.24 -8.08
C LEU A 137 -8.48 -3.26 -6.93
N ALA A 138 -8.82 -3.65 -5.70
CA ALA A 138 -8.33 -3.04 -4.45
C ALA A 138 -7.64 -4.12 -3.57
N LEU A 139 -6.68 -4.82 -4.18
CA LEU A 139 -5.94 -5.92 -3.59
C LEU A 139 -4.46 -5.84 -3.98
N GLY A 140 -3.58 -6.38 -3.13
CA GLY A 140 -2.17 -6.56 -3.43
C GLY A 140 -1.41 -7.21 -2.28
N PRO A 141 -0.10 -7.46 -2.46
CA PRO A 141 0.75 -8.08 -1.45
C PRO A 141 0.75 -7.30 -0.13
N TRP A 142 0.72 -8.03 0.98
CA TRP A 142 0.73 -7.47 2.34
C TRP A 142 -0.38 -6.45 2.63
N SER A 143 -1.52 -6.57 1.97
CA SER A 143 -2.71 -5.72 2.23
C SER A 143 -3.15 -5.71 3.70
N TRP A 144 -2.80 -6.73 4.50
CA TRP A 144 -3.04 -6.75 5.95
C TRP A 144 -2.10 -5.83 6.76
N VAL A 145 -1.05 -5.29 6.15
CA VAL A 145 -0.12 -4.35 6.79
C VAL A 145 -0.63 -2.92 6.58
N TYR A 146 -0.81 -2.19 7.68
CA TYR A 146 -1.39 -0.85 7.71
C TYR A 146 -0.80 0.11 6.66
N HIS A 147 0.53 0.15 6.50
CA HIS A 147 1.19 1.00 5.50
C HIS A 147 0.80 0.64 4.06
N HIS A 148 0.88 -0.64 3.69
CA HIS A 148 0.54 -1.10 2.34
C HIS A 148 -0.94 -0.88 2.06
N TRP A 149 -1.82 -1.16 3.03
CA TRP A 149 -3.23 -0.86 2.88
C TRP A 149 -3.46 0.63 2.63
N LEU A 150 -3.03 1.49 3.56
CA LEU A 150 -3.39 2.90 3.56
C LEU A 150 -2.76 3.65 2.39
N LEU A 151 -1.51 3.35 2.02
CA LEU A 151 -0.79 4.10 1.00
C LEU A 151 -0.82 3.43 -0.38
N GLU A 152 -1.02 2.13 -0.50
CA GLU A 152 -0.91 1.45 -1.80
C GLU A 152 -2.24 0.87 -2.27
N ILE A 153 -2.98 0.20 -1.39
CA ILE A 153 -4.20 -0.51 -1.77
C ILE A 153 -5.40 0.43 -1.78
N LEU A 154 -5.68 1.09 -0.66
CA LEU A 154 -6.80 2.00 -0.50
C LEU A 154 -6.77 3.12 -1.56
N PRO A 155 -5.61 3.73 -1.90
CA PRO A 155 -5.59 4.78 -2.89
C PRO A 155 -5.95 4.35 -4.30
N ARG A 156 -5.95 3.06 -4.64
CA ARG A 156 -6.42 2.59 -5.97
C ARG A 156 -7.85 3.00 -6.27
N LEU A 157 -8.63 3.32 -5.23
CA LEU A 157 -9.98 3.85 -5.36
C LEU A 157 -10.03 5.29 -5.92
N TRP A 158 -8.89 5.95 -6.17
CA TRP A 158 -8.82 7.21 -6.91
C TRP A 158 -9.57 7.15 -8.25
N VAL A 159 -9.63 5.97 -8.85
CA VAL A 159 -10.32 5.75 -10.14
C VAL A 159 -11.81 6.06 -10.06
N LEU A 160 -12.45 5.94 -8.90
CA LEU A 160 -13.88 6.18 -8.73
C LEU A 160 -14.22 7.68 -8.83
N ASP A 161 -13.27 8.56 -8.50
CA ASP A 161 -13.43 10.00 -8.65
C ASP A 161 -13.35 10.42 -10.12
N GLU A 162 -12.47 9.77 -10.90
CA GLU A 162 -12.23 10.06 -12.31
C GLU A 162 -13.24 9.38 -13.24
N PHE A 163 -13.75 8.21 -12.85
CA PHE A 163 -14.64 7.37 -13.65
C PHE A 163 -15.87 6.97 -12.83
N PRO A 164 -16.87 7.87 -12.68
CA PRO A 164 -18.10 7.59 -11.93
C PRO A 164 -18.86 6.37 -12.44
N GLU A 165 -18.69 5.95 -13.69
CA GLU A 165 -19.25 4.72 -14.25
C GLU A 165 -18.77 3.44 -13.54
N PHE A 166 -17.67 3.50 -12.78
CA PHE A 166 -17.18 2.38 -11.98
C PHE A 166 -17.82 2.30 -10.58
N SER A 167 -18.67 3.27 -10.22
CA SER A 167 -19.23 3.37 -8.86
C SER A 167 -20.06 2.17 -8.42
N ASP A 168 -20.61 1.37 -9.34
CA ASP A 168 -21.41 0.17 -9.03
C ASP A 168 -20.67 -1.14 -9.33
N ILE A 169 -19.38 -1.07 -9.70
CA ILE A 169 -18.57 -2.25 -10.03
C ILE A 169 -18.12 -2.96 -8.74
N PRO A 170 -18.17 -4.31 -8.68
CA PRO A 170 -17.61 -5.07 -7.57
C PRO A 170 -16.13 -4.77 -7.34
N ILE A 171 -15.74 -4.52 -6.10
CA ILE A 171 -14.38 -4.16 -5.69
C ILE A 171 -13.73 -5.35 -5.00
N ILE A 172 -12.68 -5.89 -5.60
CA ILE A 172 -11.93 -7.02 -5.07
C ILE A 172 -11.10 -6.54 -3.88
N VAL A 173 -11.32 -7.15 -2.72
CA VAL A 173 -10.65 -6.85 -1.45
C VAL A 173 -10.12 -8.13 -0.80
N PRO A 174 -9.21 -8.06 0.19
CA PRO A 174 -8.80 -9.24 0.95
C PRO A 174 -10.01 -9.92 1.62
N GLY A 175 -10.04 -11.25 1.63
CA GLY A 175 -11.10 -12.01 2.28
C GLY A 175 -11.13 -11.88 3.81
N ASP A 176 -9.97 -11.62 4.42
CA ASP A 176 -9.75 -11.48 5.85
C ASP A 176 -9.40 -10.03 6.23
N MET A 177 -10.33 -9.10 5.95
CA MET A 177 -10.13 -7.69 6.32
C MET A 177 -10.14 -7.47 7.83
N THR A 178 -9.21 -6.64 8.28
CA THR A 178 -9.17 -6.10 9.63
C THR A 178 -10.10 -4.88 9.77
N GLY A 179 -10.41 -4.49 11.02
CA GLY A 179 -11.32 -3.37 11.30
C GLY A 179 -10.92 -2.07 10.60
N PHE A 180 -9.63 -1.69 10.62
CA PHE A 180 -9.19 -0.44 9.98
C PHE A 180 -9.39 -0.45 8.45
N GLN A 181 -9.32 -1.62 7.81
CA GLN A 181 -9.54 -1.74 6.37
C GLN A 181 -11.01 -1.49 6.04
N THR A 182 -11.91 -2.17 6.74
CA THR A 182 -13.36 -1.98 6.60
C THR A 182 -13.78 -0.56 6.95
N ASP A 183 -13.26 0.01 8.05
CA ASP A 183 -13.55 1.39 8.47
C ASP A 183 -13.11 2.40 7.41
N SER A 184 -11.94 2.19 6.80
CA SER A 184 -11.43 3.07 5.75
C SER A 184 -12.24 2.98 4.44
N LEU A 185 -12.69 1.79 4.04
CA LEU A 185 -13.58 1.63 2.87
C LEU A 185 -14.94 2.29 3.12
N THR A 186 -15.50 2.08 4.31
CA THR A 186 -16.76 2.69 4.73
C THR A 186 -16.67 4.21 4.75
N ALA A 187 -15.55 4.76 5.24
CA ALA A 187 -15.28 6.19 5.22
C ALA A 187 -15.25 6.76 3.80
N LEU A 188 -14.74 5.99 2.83
CA LEU A 188 -14.78 6.35 1.41
C LEU A 188 -16.14 6.12 0.73
N GLY A 189 -17.18 5.76 1.49
CA GLY A 189 -18.52 5.54 0.97
C GLY A 189 -18.70 4.23 0.21
N ILE A 190 -17.73 3.31 0.27
CA ILE A 190 -17.84 1.99 -0.34
C ILE A 190 -18.80 1.14 0.49
N LYS A 191 -19.83 0.63 -0.17
CA LYS A 191 -20.86 -0.20 0.47
C LYS A 191 -20.38 -1.65 0.59
N GLU A 192 -20.85 -2.33 1.62
CA GLU A 192 -20.52 -3.74 1.87
C GLU A 192 -20.93 -4.67 0.70
N ASP A 193 -22.04 -4.37 0.02
CA ASP A 193 -22.53 -5.13 -1.13
C ASP A 193 -21.74 -4.91 -2.42
N GLN A 194 -20.83 -3.93 -2.45
CA GLN A 194 -19.87 -3.74 -3.54
C GLN A 194 -18.60 -4.57 -3.33
N LEU A 195 -18.34 -5.06 -2.12
CA LEU A 195 -17.11 -5.77 -1.82
C LEU A 195 -17.16 -7.19 -2.38
N LEU A 196 -16.08 -7.59 -3.04
CA LEU A 196 -15.84 -8.92 -3.56
C LEU A 196 -14.64 -9.53 -2.81
N PRO A 197 -14.87 -10.24 -1.68
CA PRO A 197 -13.79 -10.72 -0.82
C PRO A 197 -13.05 -11.88 -1.48
N PHE A 198 -11.76 -11.70 -1.74
CA PHE A 198 -10.90 -12.71 -2.34
C PHE A 198 -10.33 -13.66 -1.29
N ASP A 199 -10.56 -14.96 -1.47
CA ASP A 199 -10.21 -16.01 -0.50
C ASP A 199 -8.74 -16.47 -0.57
N GLY A 200 -7.92 -15.85 -1.43
CA GLY A 200 -6.52 -16.22 -1.63
C GLY A 200 -6.30 -17.44 -2.53
N SER A 201 -7.36 -17.98 -3.14
CA SER A 201 -7.30 -19.14 -4.04
C SER A 201 -6.86 -18.73 -5.46
N ASN A 202 -7.55 -19.18 -6.51
CA ASN A 202 -7.23 -18.89 -7.91
C ASN A 202 -8.50 -18.50 -8.65
N TRP A 203 -8.75 -17.20 -8.82
CA TRP A 203 -9.95 -16.68 -9.48
C TRP A 203 -9.61 -16.17 -10.87
N GLN A 204 -10.41 -16.56 -11.85
CA GLN A 204 -10.34 -16.01 -13.20
C GLN A 204 -11.32 -14.83 -13.33
N PHE A 205 -10.87 -13.77 -13.99
CA PHE A 205 -11.67 -12.60 -14.32
C PHE A 205 -11.70 -12.43 -15.84
N ASP A 206 -12.90 -12.34 -16.40
CA ASP A 206 -13.06 -12.03 -17.82
C ASP A 206 -12.62 -10.59 -18.09
N ARG A 207 -12.88 -9.67 -17.14
CA ARG A 207 -12.45 -8.27 -17.20
C ARG A 207 -12.10 -7.73 -15.82
N LEU A 208 -10.85 -7.30 -15.67
CA LEU A 208 -10.31 -6.71 -14.45
C LEU A 208 -9.88 -5.26 -14.70
N ILE A 209 -10.41 -4.35 -13.90
CA ILE A 209 -10.03 -2.93 -13.88
C ILE A 209 -8.91 -2.77 -12.85
N VAL A 210 -7.76 -2.30 -13.31
CA VAL A 210 -6.51 -2.24 -12.54
C VAL A 210 -6.01 -0.80 -12.52
N PRO A 211 -6.40 0.01 -11.53
CA PRO A 211 -5.79 1.31 -11.29
C PRO A 211 -4.34 1.09 -10.83
N SER A 212 -3.38 1.82 -11.36
CA SER A 212 -2.02 1.76 -10.84
C SER A 212 -1.95 2.35 -9.43
N PHE A 213 -0.88 2.01 -8.72
CA PHE A 213 -0.51 2.73 -7.51
C PHE A 213 -0.28 4.22 -7.81
N LEU A 214 -0.67 5.11 -6.89
CA LEU A 214 -0.39 6.55 -7.00
C LEU A 214 1.08 6.90 -6.72
N ALA A 215 1.80 6.02 -6.01
CA ALA A 215 3.24 6.12 -5.77
C ALA A 215 3.80 4.71 -5.47
N PRO A 216 4.20 3.92 -6.47
CA PRO A 216 4.72 2.58 -6.25
C PRO A 216 6.03 2.61 -5.45
N GLY A 217 6.02 2.11 -4.20
CA GLY A 217 7.23 1.95 -3.37
C GLY A 217 7.80 3.24 -2.82
N GLY A 218 7.01 4.31 -2.83
CA GLY A 218 7.38 5.62 -2.33
C GLY A 218 6.14 6.42 -1.95
N HIS A 219 6.26 7.74 -2.08
CA HIS A 219 5.17 8.67 -1.81
C HIS A 219 4.99 9.62 -2.97
N SER A 220 3.76 10.10 -3.19
CA SER A 220 3.47 11.20 -4.11
C SER A 220 2.57 12.22 -3.44
N ARG A 221 2.63 13.48 -3.89
CA ARG A 221 1.72 14.51 -3.39
C ARG A 221 0.27 14.12 -3.66
N ARG A 222 0.00 13.59 -4.86
CA ARG A 222 -1.31 13.07 -5.26
C ARG A 222 -1.84 12.01 -4.29
N GLN A 223 -1.04 10.98 -3.98
CA GLN A 223 -1.41 9.92 -3.04
C GLN A 223 -1.81 10.48 -1.67
N ILE A 224 -0.96 11.34 -1.09
CA ILE A 224 -1.18 11.88 0.25
C ILE A 224 -2.36 12.86 0.28
N GLN A 225 -2.50 13.71 -0.73
CA GLN A 225 -3.60 14.66 -0.83
C GLN A 225 -4.94 13.96 -1.07
N TRP A 226 -4.97 12.94 -1.93
CA TRP A 226 -6.17 12.15 -2.20
C TRP A 226 -6.66 11.44 -0.94
N LEU A 227 -5.77 10.75 -0.23
CA LEU A 227 -6.10 10.07 1.03
C LEU A 227 -6.59 11.06 2.09
N ARG A 228 -5.82 12.12 2.33
CA ARG A 228 -6.17 13.12 3.35
C ARG A 228 -7.50 13.78 3.03
N GLY A 229 -7.68 14.23 1.78
CA GLY A 229 -8.89 14.94 1.36
C GLY A 229 -10.14 14.08 1.54
N ASN A 230 -10.11 12.85 1.05
CA ASN A 230 -11.25 11.95 1.16
C ASN A 230 -11.56 11.55 2.62
N LEU A 231 -10.54 11.16 3.39
CA LEU A 231 -10.75 10.76 4.79
C LEU A 231 -11.11 11.94 5.70
N PHE A 232 -10.59 13.14 5.43
CA PHE A 232 -10.99 14.31 6.22
C PHE A 232 -12.42 14.71 5.88
N SER A 233 -12.79 14.71 4.60
CA SER A 233 -14.15 14.99 4.17
C SER A 233 -15.16 13.98 4.73
N SER A 234 -14.82 12.70 4.82
CA SER A 234 -15.73 11.67 5.33
C SER A 234 -16.06 11.82 6.82
N PHE A 235 -15.20 12.50 7.58
CA PHE A 235 -15.35 12.70 9.02
C PHE A 235 -15.56 14.16 9.43
N ASP A 236 -15.78 15.05 8.45
CA ASP A 236 -15.91 16.50 8.64
C ASP A 236 -14.73 17.12 9.43
N ILE A 237 -13.50 16.69 9.10
CA ILE A 237 -12.27 17.16 9.75
C ILE A 237 -11.70 18.34 8.99
N GLU A 238 -11.54 19.48 9.66
CA GLU A 238 -10.78 20.61 9.14
C GLU A 238 -9.28 20.40 9.38
N GLN A 239 -8.46 20.73 8.37
CA GLN A 239 -7.01 20.64 8.49
C GLN A 239 -6.50 21.67 9.50
N ASN A 240 -5.69 21.21 10.46
CA ASN A 240 -5.06 22.06 11.45
C ASN A 240 -3.58 22.27 11.10
N GLU A 241 -3.26 23.46 10.60
CA GLU A 241 -1.88 23.86 10.25
C GLU A 241 -1.02 24.20 11.49
N ALA A 242 -1.62 24.27 12.68
CA ALA A 242 -0.98 24.70 13.92
C ALA A 242 -1.23 23.72 15.08
N GLY A 243 -0.96 22.44 14.82
CA GLY A 243 -0.91 21.39 15.84
C GLY A 243 0.02 21.77 17.01
N LYS A 244 -0.33 21.33 18.22
CA LYS A 244 0.39 21.66 19.46
C LYS A 244 0.81 20.42 20.26
N ARG A 245 0.37 19.24 19.85
CA ARG A 245 0.60 18.00 20.58
C ARG A 245 1.89 17.36 20.15
N ARG A 246 2.66 16.84 21.09
CA ARG A 246 3.89 16.10 20.79
C ARG A 246 3.59 14.65 21.03
N LEU A 247 3.67 13.83 19.99
CA LEU A 247 3.21 12.45 20.03
C LEU A 247 4.43 11.53 19.97
N TYR A 248 4.56 10.64 20.94
CA TYR A 248 5.47 9.51 20.87
C TYR A 248 4.65 8.28 20.50
N ILE A 249 4.95 7.69 19.35
CA ILE A 249 4.28 6.48 18.89
C ILE A 249 5.00 5.27 19.49
N SER A 250 4.38 4.71 20.51
CA SER A 250 4.87 3.52 21.20
C SER A 250 4.71 2.30 20.32
N ARG A 251 5.62 1.34 20.49
CA ARG A 251 5.55 0.03 19.84
C ARG A 251 5.54 -1.10 20.86
N GLN A 252 5.07 -0.82 22.08
CA GLN A 252 4.98 -1.83 23.14
C GLN A 252 4.11 -3.04 22.74
N ASP A 253 3.15 -2.85 21.84
CA ASP A 253 2.28 -3.89 21.26
C ASP A 253 2.90 -4.63 20.05
N ALA A 254 4.03 -4.14 19.51
CA ALA A 254 4.65 -4.72 18.33
C ALA A 254 5.36 -6.04 18.65
N THR A 255 5.15 -7.04 17.80
CA THR A 255 5.81 -8.36 17.93
C THR A 255 7.24 -8.39 17.39
N ARG A 256 7.68 -7.34 16.69
CA ARG A 256 9.01 -7.24 16.04
C ARG A 256 9.60 -5.85 16.20
N ARG A 257 10.93 -5.77 16.17
CA ARG A 257 11.72 -4.52 16.30
C ARG A 257 11.34 -3.72 17.55
N ARG A 258 11.17 -4.41 18.68
CA ARG A 258 10.88 -3.78 19.97
C ARG A 258 12.10 -3.03 20.48
N LEU A 259 11.85 -1.89 21.12
CA LEU A 259 12.87 -1.14 21.85
C LEU A 259 13.13 -1.83 23.20
N LEU A 260 14.40 -2.06 23.52
CA LEU A 260 14.77 -2.72 24.79
C LEU A 260 14.68 -1.77 25.99
N ASN A 261 14.78 -0.47 25.75
CA ASN A 261 14.76 0.60 26.74
C ASN A 261 13.61 1.59 26.50
N GLU A 262 12.45 1.09 26.06
CA GLU A 262 11.28 1.92 25.72
C GLU A 262 10.82 2.77 26.92
N ASP A 263 10.78 2.20 28.12
CA ASP A 263 10.43 2.92 29.35
C ASP A 263 11.35 4.14 29.61
N ASP A 264 12.65 4.01 29.36
CA ASP A 264 13.60 5.12 29.55
C ASP A 264 13.35 6.24 28.52
N ILE A 265 13.02 5.86 27.28
CA ILE A 265 12.72 6.78 26.18
C ILE A 265 11.40 7.51 26.46
N GLU A 266 10.34 6.79 26.83
CA GLU A 266 9.05 7.37 27.19
C GLU A 266 9.19 8.36 28.36
N ASN A 267 9.86 7.94 29.44
CA ASN A 267 10.08 8.81 30.61
C ASN A 267 10.86 10.09 30.26
N TYR A 268 11.77 10.03 29.29
CA TYR A 268 12.48 11.20 28.81
C TYR A 268 11.58 12.11 27.95
N LEU A 269 10.85 11.53 26.99
CA LEU A 269 9.97 12.27 26.08
C LEU A 269 8.78 12.92 26.82
N HIS A 270 8.22 12.28 27.85
CA HIS A 270 7.18 12.86 28.71
C HIS A 270 7.63 14.18 29.35
N LYS A 271 8.90 14.27 29.80
CA LYS A 271 9.46 15.52 30.35
C LYS A 271 9.58 16.63 29.30
N LEU A 272 9.60 16.27 28.02
CA LEU A 272 9.61 17.20 26.89
C LEU A 272 8.20 17.54 26.38
N GLY A 273 7.16 17.06 27.08
CA GLY A 273 5.76 17.31 26.76
C GLY A 273 5.17 16.34 25.73
N PHE A 274 5.83 15.20 25.47
CA PHE A 274 5.27 14.17 24.60
C PHE A 274 4.22 13.33 25.32
N GLU A 275 3.20 12.96 24.57
CA GLU A 275 2.16 12.02 24.92
C GLU A 275 2.47 10.67 24.27
N THR A 276 2.49 9.59 25.06
CA THR A 276 2.62 8.23 24.51
C THR A 276 1.31 7.81 23.84
N VAL A 277 1.39 7.34 22.60
CA VAL A 277 0.24 6.92 21.79
C VAL A 277 0.46 5.50 21.30
N LEU A 278 -0.58 4.67 21.42
CA LEU A 278 -0.72 3.41 20.71
C LEU A 278 -1.80 3.56 19.63
N PRO A 279 -1.44 3.80 18.35
CA PRO A 279 -2.44 4.05 17.31
C PRO A 279 -3.41 2.88 17.11
N GLY A 280 -2.96 1.65 17.35
CA GLY A 280 -3.78 0.44 17.24
C GLY A 280 -4.96 0.38 18.21
N GLU A 281 -4.97 1.19 19.27
CA GLU A 281 -6.09 1.29 20.22
C GLU A 281 -7.12 2.37 19.83
N LEU A 282 -6.83 3.16 18.80
CA LEU A 282 -7.65 4.28 18.37
C LEU A 282 -8.48 3.92 17.13
N SER A 283 -9.70 4.46 17.07
CA SER A 283 -10.50 4.40 15.83
C SER A 283 -9.80 5.16 14.70
N LEU A 284 -10.14 4.86 13.44
CA LEU A 284 -9.60 5.59 12.29
C LEU A 284 -9.82 7.10 12.43
N LYS A 285 -11.02 7.52 12.86
CA LYS A 285 -11.34 8.93 13.09
C LYS A 285 -10.48 9.56 14.18
N ASP A 286 -10.29 8.86 15.31
CA ASP A 286 -9.48 9.37 16.42
C ASP A 286 -8.01 9.47 16.04
N GLN A 287 -7.49 8.53 15.23
CA GLN A 287 -6.15 8.64 14.66
C GLN A 287 -6.03 9.90 13.81
N LEU A 288 -6.96 10.14 12.88
CA LEU A 288 -6.93 11.32 12.00
C LEU A 288 -6.96 12.63 12.81
N LEU A 289 -7.85 12.74 13.80
CA LEU A 289 -7.93 13.91 14.68
C LEU A 289 -6.64 14.11 15.49
N LEU A 290 -6.12 13.04 16.11
CA LEU A 290 -4.92 13.08 16.91
C LEU A 290 -3.70 13.55 16.11
N PHE A 291 -3.48 12.96 14.93
CA PHE A 291 -2.35 13.32 14.08
C PHE A 291 -2.52 14.69 13.42
N ASN A 292 -3.75 15.15 13.19
CA ASN A 292 -4.03 16.52 12.75
C ASN A 292 -3.72 17.56 13.84
N GLU A 293 -3.70 17.19 15.12
CA GLU A 293 -3.33 18.06 16.24
C GLU A 293 -1.82 18.03 16.58
N ALA A 294 -1.03 17.23 15.87
CA ALA A 294 0.38 17.03 16.18
C ALA A 294 1.26 18.21 15.72
N GLU A 295 2.09 18.71 16.64
CA GLU A 295 3.24 19.58 16.36
C GLU A 295 4.46 18.74 15.97
N VAL A 296 4.69 17.64 16.69
CA VAL A 296 5.85 16.75 16.51
C VAL A 296 5.40 15.31 16.69
N ILE A 297 5.82 14.44 15.79
CA ILE A 297 5.63 12.99 15.89
C ILE A 297 7.01 12.35 16.02
N CYS A 298 7.19 11.54 17.06
CA CYS A 298 8.39 10.77 17.32
C CYS A 298 8.01 9.29 17.37
N GLY A 299 8.81 8.42 16.76
CA GLY A 299 8.55 6.99 16.77
C GLY A 299 9.69 6.23 16.12
N THR A 300 9.59 4.90 16.10
CA THR A 300 10.58 4.04 15.44
C THR A 300 10.02 3.48 14.14
N SER A 301 10.90 3.10 13.21
CA SER A 301 10.51 2.64 11.88
C SER A 301 9.53 1.46 11.92
N GLY A 302 8.35 1.67 11.33
CA GLY A 302 7.27 0.70 11.16
C GLY A 302 5.98 1.40 10.71
N SER A 303 4.87 0.66 10.65
CA SER A 303 3.55 1.21 10.31
C SER A 303 2.76 1.76 11.51
N GLY A 304 3.40 1.81 12.68
CA GLY A 304 2.85 2.43 13.88
C GLY A 304 3.47 3.81 13.98
#